data_AF-A0A078MSW8-F1
#
_entry.id   AF-A0A078MSW8-F1
#
_cell.length_a   1.000
_cell.length_b   1.000
_cell.length_c   1.000
_cell.angle_alpha   90.00
_cell.angle_beta   90.00
_cell.angle_gamma   90.00
#
_symmetry.space_group_name_H-M   'P 1'
#
loop_
_entity.id
_entity.type
_entity.pdbx_description
1 polymer ?
#
loop_
_entity_poly.entity_id
_entity_poly.type
_entity_poly.pdbx_seq_one_letter_code
_entity_poly.pdbx_strand_id
1 'polypeptide(L)'
;MKKAVTLSALALVLLTGCAVAEADAGTAPEAAPASAASAGSPAAAPAPVQDSEEDTCLKLLGSNGAGPLSEAVNRVTIYDGTSGYQGTPETGRVLLAELDAITASAPQDMEASLLELSSPVRNSIELAEGTTTFWGLDVETWQGAVEDLRTRCAPYSP
;
A
#
# COMPACT_ATOMS: atom_id res chain seq x y z
N MET A 1 -36.38 -23.49 -27.69
CA MET A 1 -35.30 -23.98 -28.57
C MET A 1 -33.99 -23.83 -27.82
N LYS A 2 -33.31 -24.94 -27.51
CA LYS A 2 -32.01 -24.96 -26.82
C LYS A 2 -30.92 -24.59 -27.82
N LYS A 3 -29.99 -23.71 -27.44
CA LYS A 3 -28.68 -23.59 -28.07
C LYS A 3 -27.62 -23.59 -26.97
N ALA A 4 -26.92 -24.72 -26.88
CA ALA A 4 -25.64 -24.84 -26.21
C ALA A 4 -24.54 -24.48 -27.21
N VAL A 5 -23.51 -23.76 -26.78
CA VAL A 5 -22.20 -23.76 -27.43
C VAL A 5 -21.11 -23.71 -26.35
N THR A 6 -20.09 -24.51 -26.65
CA THR A 6 -18.98 -25.09 -25.90
C THR A 6 -17.86 -24.15 -25.45
N LEU A 7 -17.18 -24.62 -24.39
CA LEU A 7 -15.89 -24.20 -23.83
C LEU A 7 -14.74 -24.16 -24.87
N SER A 8 -13.78 -23.25 -24.64
CA SER A 8 -12.38 -23.43 -25.05
C SER A 8 -11.46 -23.07 -23.89
N ALA A 9 -10.78 -24.09 -23.37
CA ALA A 9 -9.63 -23.98 -22.49
C ALA A 9 -8.36 -24.16 -23.33
N LEU A 10 -7.42 -23.23 -23.24
CA LEU A 10 -6.03 -23.28 -23.75
C LEU A 10 -5.29 -22.14 -23.05
N ALA A 11 -4.07 -22.24 -22.53
CA ALA A 11 -3.15 -23.34 -22.30
C ALA A 11 -2.12 -22.81 -21.28
N LEU A 12 -1.67 -23.66 -20.35
CA LEU A 12 -0.49 -23.41 -19.53
C LEU A 12 0.75 -23.32 -20.44
N VAL A 13 1.58 -22.30 -20.24
CA VAL A 13 3.00 -22.34 -20.61
C VAL A 13 3.83 -22.03 -19.38
N LEU A 14 4.35 -23.11 -18.78
CA LEU A 14 5.46 -23.11 -17.82
C LEU A 14 6.76 -22.97 -18.62
N LEU A 15 7.59 -21.97 -18.30
CA LEU A 15 8.98 -21.89 -18.76
C LEU A 15 9.91 -21.85 -17.55
N THR A 16 10.27 -23.05 -17.10
CA THR A 16 11.43 -23.33 -16.23
C THR A 16 12.64 -23.70 -17.10
N GLY A 17 13.83 -23.24 -16.70
CA GLY A 17 15.14 -23.79 -17.11
C GLY A 17 16.21 -22.70 -17.11
N CYS A 18 17.25 -22.69 -16.25
CA CYS A 18 18.35 -23.64 -15.95
C CYS A 18 19.65 -23.34 -16.72
N ALA A 19 20.77 -23.65 -16.04
CA ALA A 19 22.18 -23.73 -16.46
C ALA A 19 22.97 -22.40 -16.43
N VAL A 20 23.84 -22.15 -15.46
CA VAL A 20 25.16 -22.75 -15.10
C VAL A 20 26.28 -22.40 -16.08
N ALA A 21 27.32 -21.74 -15.56
CA ALA A 21 28.66 -21.75 -16.11
C ALA A 21 29.66 -21.59 -14.94
N GLU A 22 30.14 -22.73 -14.45
CA GLU A 22 31.43 -22.81 -13.75
C GLU A 22 32.54 -22.75 -14.80
N ALA A 23 33.57 -21.95 -14.55
CA ALA A 23 34.88 -22.11 -15.15
C ALA A 23 35.94 -21.65 -14.13
N ASP A 24 36.63 -22.65 -13.59
CA ASP A 24 37.82 -22.58 -12.78
C ASP A 24 39.05 -22.05 -13.58
N ALA A 25 40.09 -21.71 -12.83
CA ALA A 25 41.50 -21.61 -13.21
C ALA A 25 42.08 -20.20 -13.42
N GLY A 26 42.75 -19.74 -12.35
CA GLY A 26 44.19 -19.51 -12.48
C GLY A 26 44.67 -18.06 -12.58
N THR A 27 45.64 -17.77 -11.70
CA THR A 27 46.68 -16.73 -11.82
C THR A 27 46.44 -15.47 -11.00
N ALA A 28 47.04 -15.47 -9.80
CA ALA A 28 47.45 -14.25 -9.10
C ALA A 28 48.42 -13.44 -9.97
N PRO A 29 48.39 -12.10 -9.84
CA PRO A 29 49.60 -11.50 -9.31
C PRO A 29 49.35 -10.47 -8.20
N GLU A 30 50.32 -10.49 -7.30
CA GLU A 30 50.65 -9.54 -6.25
C GLU A 30 50.58 -8.06 -6.70
N ALA A 31 49.78 -7.25 -6.00
CA ALA A 31 49.98 -5.80 -5.85
C ALA A 31 49.26 -5.30 -4.58
N ALA A 32 49.98 -4.49 -3.81
CA ALA A 32 49.71 -4.04 -2.44
C ALA A 32 48.31 -3.49 -2.13
N PRO A 33 47.80 -3.63 -0.89
CA PRO A 33 46.79 -2.71 -0.39
C PRO A 33 47.46 -1.44 0.15
N ALA A 34 47.37 -0.37 -0.63
CA ALA A 34 47.44 0.98 -0.10
C ALA A 34 46.21 1.26 0.76
N SER A 35 46.44 1.96 1.87
CA SER A 35 45.48 2.76 2.63
C SER A 35 44.10 2.13 2.89
N ALA A 36 44.01 1.31 3.94
CA ALA A 36 42.76 1.15 4.67
C ALA A 36 42.53 2.39 5.53
N ALA A 37 42.07 3.48 4.92
CA ALA A 37 41.31 4.47 5.67
C ALA A 37 40.05 3.75 6.15
N SER A 38 39.96 3.50 7.46
CA SER A 38 38.69 3.19 8.11
C SER A 38 37.78 4.41 7.91
N ALA A 39 37.06 4.45 6.79
CA ALA A 39 35.88 5.25 6.68
C ALA A 39 34.90 4.65 7.69
N GLY A 40 34.82 5.28 8.87
CA GLY A 40 33.79 4.98 9.84
C GLY A 40 32.46 4.98 9.10
N SER A 41 31.81 3.81 9.05
CA SER A 41 30.46 3.74 8.53
C SER A 41 29.63 4.77 9.30
N PRO A 42 28.90 5.66 8.62
CA PRO A 42 27.96 6.52 9.32
C PRO A 42 27.03 5.60 10.12
N ALA A 43 26.93 5.85 11.42
CA ALA A 43 26.00 5.13 12.26
C ALA A 43 24.61 5.25 11.61
N ALA A 44 24.08 4.11 11.15
CA ALA A 44 22.74 4.07 10.59
C ALA A 44 21.79 4.69 11.61
N ALA A 45 20.99 5.65 11.18
CA ALA A 45 19.91 6.17 12.01
C ALA A 45 19.05 4.99 12.48
N PRO A 46 18.56 5.01 13.74
CA PRO A 46 17.69 3.95 14.21
C PRO A 46 16.50 3.84 13.26
N ALA A 47 16.16 2.59 12.89
CA ALA A 47 14.95 2.34 12.12
C ALA A 47 13.75 2.94 12.86
N PRO A 48 12.76 3.52 12.15
CA PRO A 48 11.56 4.02 12.78
C PRO A 48 10.89 2.89 13.58
N VAL A 49 10.47 3.20 14.80
CA VAL A 49 9.70 2.25 15.62
C VAL A 49 8.36 2.06 14.93
N GLN A 50 8.11 0.84 14.45
CA GLN A 50 6.81 0.46 13.92
C GLN A 50 5.89 0.05 15.06
N ASP A 51 4.62 0.41 14.93
CA ASP A 51 3.54 -0.10 15.74
C ASP A 51 3.34 -1.60 15.49
N SER A 52 2.69 -2.26 16.44
CA SER A 52 2.12 -3.57 16.20
C SER A 52 0.92 -3.49 15.25
N GLU A 53 0.54 -4.63 14.66
CA GLU A 53 -0.71 -4.73 13.89
C GLU A 53 -1.92 -4.36 14.76
N GLU A 54 -1.96 -4.84 16.01
CA GLU A 54 -3.03 -4.51 16.98
C GLU A 54 -3.15 -3.00 17.20
N ASP A 55 -2.04 -2.31 17.50
CA ASP A 55 -2.04 -0.86 17.72
C ASP A 55 -2.49 -0.09 16.46
N THR A 56 -2.02 -0.51 15.28
CA THR A 56 -2.42 0.08 14.00
C THR A 56 -3.91 -0.10 13.76
N CYS A 57 -4.43 -1.30 13.99
CA CYS A 57 -5.85 -1.62 13.83
C CYS A 57 -6.73 -0.88 14.84
N LEU A 58 -6.32 -0.76 16.10
CA LEU A 58 -7.04 0.01 17.10
C LEU A 58 -7.13 1.50 16.71
N LYS A 59 -6.06 2.07 16.14
CA LYS A 59 -6.09 3.44 15.59
C LYS A 59 -7.04 3.57 14.41
N LEU A 60 -7.04 2.61 13.47
CA LEU A 60 -7.90 2.62 12.28
C LEU A 60 -9.38 2.45 12.60
N LEU A 61 -9.70 1.52 13.51
CA LEU A 61 -11.08 1.21 13.90
C LEU A 61 -11.67 2.28 14.80
N GLY A 62 -10.82 2.93 15.61
CA GLY A 62 -11.23 3.89 16.61
C GLY A 62 -12.23 3.30 17.61
N SER A 63 -12.89 4.17 18.36
CA SER A 63 -13.92 3.75 19.32
C SER A 63 -15.23 3.42 18.60
N ASN A 64 -15.83 2.27 18.92
CA ASN A 64 -17.13 1.82 18.39
C ASN A 64 -17.21 1.75 16.85
N GLY A 65 -16.09 1.49 16.16
CA GLY A 65 -16.04 1.43 14.69
C GLY A 65 -16.20 2.79 13.99
N ALA A 66 -16.03 3.89 14.74
CA ALA A 66 -16.10 5.26 14.23
C ALA A 66 -14.71 5.89 14.00
N GLY A 67 -13.71 5.07 13.65
CA GLY A 67 -12.35 5.52 13.35
C GLY A 67 -12.10 5.90 11.89
N PRO A 68 -10.84 6.27 11.55
CA PRO A 68 -10.44 6.74 10.24
C PRO A 68 -10.77 5.80 9.08
N LEU A 69 -10.74 4.48 9.29
CA LEU A 69 -11.14 3.50 8.26
C LEU A 69 -12.60 3.67 7.86
N SER A 70 -13.49 3.77 8.86
CA SER A 70 -14.93 3.95 8.63
C SER A 70 -15.20 5.30 8.01
N GLU A 71 -14.54 6.35 8.50
CA GLU A 71 -14.70 7.70 7.97
C GLU A 71 -14.28 7.79 6.50
N ALA A 72 -13.10 7.29 6.14
CA ALA A 72 -12.61 7.29 4.76
C ALA A 72 -13.58 6.54 3.82
N VAL A 73 -14.08 5.38 4.23
CA VAL A 73 -15.06 4.62 3.43
C VAL A 73 -16.37 5.38 3.26
N ASN A 74 -16.90 5.98 4.33
CA ASN A 74 -18.19 6.68 4.28
C ASN A 74 -18.15 7.96 3.43
N ARG A 75 -16.96 8.53 3.21
CA ARG A 75 -16.77 9.70 2.35
C ARG A 75 -16.70 9.35 0.87
N VAL A 76 -16.40 8.11 0.51
CA VAL A 76 -16.40 7.70 -0.90
C VAL A 76 -17.82 7.34 -1.34
N THR A 77 -18.25 7.92 -2.45
CA THR A 77 -19.51 7.58 -3.12
C THR A 77 -19.22 6.80 -4.38
N ILE A 78 -19.97 5.72 -4.60
CA ILE A 78 -19.89 4.89 -5.81
C ILE A 78 -21.33 4.60 -6.24
N TYR A 79 -21.72 5.07 -7.42
CA TYR A 79 -23.06 4.86 -7.98
C TYR A 79 -23.02 4.84 -9.51
N ASP A 80 -23.66 3.82 -10.10
CA ASP A 80 -23.86 3.70 -11.55
C ASP A 80 -22.60 3.95 -12.40
N GLY A 81 -21.49 3.32 -12.02
CA GLY A 81 -20.20 3.46 -12.70
C GLY A 81 -19.48 4.78 -12.47
N THR A 82 -20.01 5.67 -11.63
CA THR A 82 -19.37 6.91 -11.20
C THR A 82 -18.90 6.82 -9.76
N SER A 83 -17.85 7.56 -9.42
CA SER A 83 -17.36 7.71 -8.06
C SER A 83 -17.07 9.16 -7.72
N GLY A 84 -17.01 9.46 -6.42
CA GLY A 84 -16.72 10.79 -5.92
C GLY A 84 -16.43 10.79 -4.42
N TYR A 85 -16.08 11.96 -3.89
CA TYR A 85 -15.77 12.16 -2.48
C TYR A 85 -16.73 13.17 -1.83
N GLN A 86 -17.20 12.84 -0.63
CA GLN A 86 -18.07 13.68 0.20
C GLN A 86 -17.27 14.32 1.34
N GLY A 87 -17.21 15.65 1.33
CA GLY A 87 -16.59 16.44 2.38
C GLY A 87 -16.08 17.78 1.85
N THR A 88 -15.52 18.58 2.75
CA THR A 88 -14.75 19.76 2.36
C THR A 88 -13.25 19.44 2.36
N PRO A 89 -12.42 20.22 1.65
CA PRO A 89 -10.97 20.05 1.69
C PRO A 89 -10.41 20.11 3.12
N GLU A 90 -10.97 20.94 4.00
CA GLU A 90 -10.57 21.05 5.40
C GLU A 90 -10.79 19.75 6.16
N THR A 91 -11.98 19.15 6.02
CA THR A 91 -12.25 17.84 6.63
C THR A 91 -11.41 16.73 6.02
N GLY A 92 -11.12 16.80 4.71
CA GLY A 92 -10.21 15.88 4.04
C GLY A 92 -8.79 15.97 4.58
N ARG A 93 -8.26 17.18 4.80
CA ARG A 93 -6.90 17.37 5.33
C ARG A 93 -6.73 16.81 6.73
N VAL A 94 -7.74 16.95 7.59
CA VAL A 94 -7.73 16.36 8.94
C VAL A 94 -7.66 14.84 8.85
N LEU A 95 -8.58 14.23 8.08
CA LEU A 95 -8.59 12.78 7.90
C LEU A 95 -7.32 12.25 7.23
N LEU A 96 -6.80 12.95 6.22
CA LEU A 96 -5.55 12.58 5.55
C LEU A 96 -4.37 12.62 6.52
N ALA A 97 -4.27 13.64 7.37
CA ALA A 97 -3.22 13.74 8.38
C ALA A 97 -3.28 12.59 9.40
N GLU A 98 -4.48 12.18 9.81
CA GLU A 98 -4.67 11.01 10.68
C GLU A 98 -4.23 9.71 10.00
N LEU A 99 -4.66 9.49 8.74
CA LEU A 99 -4.28 8.32 7.96
C LEU A 99 -2.77 8.27 7.66
N ASP A 100 -2.15 9.41 7.33
CA ASP A 100 -0.71 9.51 7.09
C ASP A 100 0.08 9.21 8.38
N ALA A 101 -0.38 9.68 9.55
CA ALA A 101 0.25 9.38 10.82
C ALA A 101 0.17 7.88 11.19
N ILE A 102 -0.97 7.23 10.91
CA ILE A 102 -1.12 5.78 11.07
C ILE A 102 -0.18 5.06 10.11
N THR A 103 -0.18 5.43 8.83
CA THR A 103 0.66 4.82 7.79
C THR A 103 2.15 4.92 8.12
N ALA A 104 2.62 6.06 8.63
CA ALA A 104 4.01 6.29 8.97
C ALA A 104 4.55 5.38 10.09
N SER A 105 3.66 4.83 10.92
CA SER A 105 4.02 3.95 12.04
C SER A 105 3.56 2.50 11.83
N ALA A 106 2.72 2.21 10.84
CA ALA A 106 2.19 0.88 10.59
C ALA A 106 3.27 -0.17 10.24
N PRO A 107 2.99 -1.47 10.46
CA PRO A 107 3.74 -2.57 9.86
C PRO A 107 3.88 -2.40 8.35
N GLN A 108 5.05 -2.74 7.78
CA GLN A 108 5.35 -2.49 6.36
C GLN A 108 4.38 -3.18 5.41
N ASP A 109 3.88 -4.35 5.80
CA ASP A 109 2.93 -5.13 5.03
C ASP A 109 1.49 -4.56 5.05
N MET A 110 1.20 -3.55 5.88
CA MET A 110 -0.06 -2.80 5.86
C MET A 110 0.02 -1.53 5.00
N GLU A 111 1.22 -1.04 4.70
CA GLU A 111 1.45 0.28 4.11
C GLU A 111 0.71 0.46 2.78
N ALA A 112 0.75 -0.53 1.90
CA ALA A 112 0.08 -0.46 0.60
C ALA A 112 -1.44 -0.26 0.73
N SER A 113 -2.09 -1.05 1.60
CA SER A 113 -3.53 -0.96 1.83
C SER A 113 -3.92 0.37 2.49
N LEU A 114 -3.07 0.90 3.39
CA LEU A 114 -3.25 2.19 4.04
C LEU A 114 -3.10 3.38 3.08
N LEU A 115 -2.08 3.33 2.21
CA LEU A 115 -1.88 4.33 1.16
C LEU A 115 -3.07 4.35 0.20
N GLU A 116 -3.56 3.18 -0.19
CA GLU A 116 -4.74 3.08 -1.05
C GLU A 116 -6.00 3.57 -0.34
N LEU A 117 -6.22 3.23 0.94
CA LEU A 117 -7.34 3.78 1.72
C LEU A 117 -7.37 5.31 1.71
N SER A 118 -6.19 5.95 1.81
CA SER A 118 -6.03 7.41 1.80
C SER A 118 -6.15 8.05 0.41
N SER A 119 -6.09 7.26 -0.67
CA SER A 119 -6.01 7.75 -2.05
C SER A 119 -7.18 8.66 -2.47
N PRO A 120 -8.46 8.37 -2.14
CA PRO A 120 -9.58 9.21 -2.54
C PRO A 120 -9.61 10.53 -1.76
N VAL A 121 -9.17 10.50 -0.49
CA VAL A 121 -9.06 11.70 0.36
C VAL A 121 -8.01 12.65 -0.25
N ARG A 122 -6.83 12.13 -0.58
CA ARG A 122 -5.74 12.90 -1.20
C ARG A 122 -6.17 13.49 -2.54
N ASN A 123 -6.73 12.68 -3.44
CA ASN A 123 -7.17 13.15 -4.75
C ASN A 123 -8.26 14.23 -4.65
N SER A 124 -9.17 14.14 -3.67
CA SER A 124 -10.20 15.17 -3.42
C SER A 124 -9.60 16.52 -3.02
N ILE A 125 -8.54 16.52 -2.20
CA ILE A 125 -7.83 17.73 -1.78
C ILE A 125 -7.09 18.33 -2.96
N GLU A 126 -6.37 17.50 -3.71
CA GLU A 126 -5.62 17.93 -4.91
C GLU A 126 -6.53 18.57 -5.95
N LEU A 127 -7.74 18.02 -6.15
CA LEU A 127 -8.75 18.61 -7.04
C LEU A 127 -9.22 19.97 -6.55
N ALA A 128 -9.49 20.10 -5.26
CA ALA A 128 -9.95 21.35 -4.68
C ALA A 128 -8.87 22.44 -4.68
N GLU A 129 -7.59 22.05 -4.57
CA GLU A 129 -6.44 22.94 -4.61
C GLU A 129 -5.98 23.23 -6.05
N GLY A 130 -6.53 22.53 -7.05
CA GLY A 130 -6.18 22.70 -8.45
C GLY A 130 -4.80 22.13 -8.82
N THR A 131 -4.24 21.25 -7.99
CA THR A 131 -2.98 20.54 -8.28
C THR A 131 -3.21 19.33 -9.19
N THR A 132 -4.45 18.83 -9.25
CA THR A 132 -4.94 17.93 -10.30
C THR A 132 -6.25 18.45 -10.89
N THR A 133 -6.59 17.96 -12.09
CA THR A 133 -7.82 18.33 -12.81
C THR A 133 -8.77 17.15 -13.01
N PHE A 134 -8.36 15.95 -12.57
CA PHE A 134 -9.09 14.71 -12.79
C PHE A 134 -9.33 13.97 -11.48
N TRP A 135 -10.59 13.58 -11.27
CA TRP A 135 -10.96 12.61 -10.23
C TRP A 135 -10.59 11.22 -10.70
N GLY A 136 -9.56 10.65 -10.07
CA GLY A 136 -9.06 9.32 -10.36
C GLY A 136 -9.23 8.42 -9.15
N LEU A 137 -10.19 7.51 -9.22
CA LEU A 137 -10.34 6.42 -8.27
C LEU A 137 -10.47 5.10 -9.03
N ASP A 138 -9.49 4.22 -8.84
CA ASP A 138 -9.64 2.81 -9.19
C ASP A 138 -10.48 2.14 -8.09
N VAL A 139 -11.77 1.99 -8.37
CA VAL A 139 -12.75 1.48 -7.40
C VAL A 139 -12.42 0.05 -6.96
N GLU A 140 -11.94 -0.80 -7.86
CA GLU A 140 -11.66 -2.21 -7.55
C GLU A 140 -10.45 -2.31 -6.62
N THR A 141 -9.37 -1.61 -6.97
CA THR A 141 -8.15 -1.56 -6.16
C THR A 141 -8.44 -0.99 -4.77
N TRP A 142 -9.18 0.12 -4.70
CA TRP A 142 -9.56 0.75 -3.44
C TRP A 142 -10.45 -0.15 -2.56
N GLN A 143 -11.46 -0.79 -3.14
CA GLN A 143 -12.32 -1.73 -2.40
C GLN A 143 -11.52 -2.94 -1.88
N GLY A 144 -10.55 -3.43 -2.66
CA GLY A 144 -9.65 -4.50 -2.24
C GLY A 144 -8.82 -4.11 -1.01
N ALA A 145 -8.25 -2.91 -0.99
CA ALA A 145 -7.50 -2.40 0.16
C ALA A 145 -8.38 -2.21 1.40
N VAL A 146 -9.60 -1.70 1.24
CA VAL A 146 -10.57 -1.56 2.33
C VAL A 146 -10.90 -2.93 2.93
N GLU A 147 -11.13 -3.95 2.09
CA GLU A 147 -11.46 -5.29 2.56
C GLU A 147 -10.28 -5.99 3.24
N ASP A 148 -9.06 -5.79 2.73
CA ASP A 148 -7.83 -6.26 3.37
C ASP A 148 -7.70 -5.69 4.80
N LEU A 149 -7.78 -4.36 4.93
CA LEU A 149 -7.71 -3.69 6.24
C LEU A 149 -8.83 -4.15 7.19
N ARG A 150 -10.06 -4.31 6.68
CA ARG A 150 -11.17 -4.82 7.50
C ARG A 150 -10.93 -6.25 7.97
N THR A 151 -10.46 -7.13 7.09
CA THR A 151 -10.18 -8.53 7.41
C THR A 151 -9.07 -8.64 8.44
N ARG A 152 -7.98 -7.89 8.26
CA ARG A 152 -6.85 -7.86 9.20
C ARG A 152 -7.24 -7.29 10.55
N CYS A 153 -8.05 -6.22 10.57
CA CYS A 153 -8.43 -5.57 11.81
C CYS A 153 -9.63 -6.21 12.54
N ALA A 154 -10.34 -7.15 11.90
CA ALA A 154 -11.50 -7.82 12.50
C ALA A 154 -11.25 -8.45 13.88
N PRO A 155 -10.09 -9.08 14.18
CA PRO A 155 -9.80 -9.64 15.51
C PRO A 155 -9.68 -8.60 16.62
N TYR A 156 -9.45 -7.33 16.28
CA TYR A 156 -9.21 -6.23 17.21
C TYR A 156 -10.40 -5.29 17.37
N SER A 157 -11.57 -5.65 16.81
CA SER A 157 -12.78 -4.85 16.96
C SER A 157 -13.16 -4.74 18.44
N PRO A 158 -13.34 -3.51 18.97
CA PRO A 158 -13.77 -3.29 20.36
C PRO A 158 -15.23 -3.71 20.62
#